data_AF-A0A8C9QQW4-F1
#
_entry.id   AF-A0A8C9QQW4-F1
#
_cell.length_a   1.000
_cell.length_b   1.000
_cell.length_c   1.000
_cell.angle_alpha   90.00
_cell.angle_beta   90.00
_cell.angle_gamma   90.00
#
_symmetry.space_group_name_H-M   'P 1'
#
loop_
_entity.id
_entity.type
_entity.pdbx_description
1 polymer ?
#
loop_
_entity_poly.entity_id
_entity_poly.type
_entity_poly.pdbx_seq_one_letter_code
_entity_poly.pdbx_strand_id
1 'polypeptide(L)'
;ICCPVGGHLGYFQRCVIVSAMILDHVTSFAVFAQTNAPSGEFMFEFDEDEMFYVDRDKKETIWQLSEFGRGLSFDFQGGLTNIAITKSNLDILTERSNHTQDSSEPPEVTVFPKEPVELGQPNTLICHVDRFFPPVLNVTWLRNGQPVTEGVSESVFLPRTDYNFHKFHYLTFVPSDEDVYDCKVEHWGLQEPSLNHWEAQEPVQVTEATETVVCALGLVMGLVGIITGTVLITRALRSSRDPRAQGPL
;
A
#
# COMPACT_ATOMS: atom_id res chain seq x y z
N ILE A 1 -8.41 16.26 18.20
CA ILE A 1 -9.81 16.16 18.68
C ILE A 1 -10.10 14.67 18.75
N CYS A 2 -10.40 14.07 19.91
CA CYS A 2 -10.91 12.69 19.91
C CYS A 2 -12.31 12.77 19.31
N CYS A 3 -12.43 12.38 18.04
CA CYS A 3 -13.63 12.64 17.26
C CYS A 3 -14.72 11.61 17.58
N PRO A 4 -15.98 12.03 17.77
CA PRO A 4 -17.11 11.17 17.47
C PRO A 4 -17.11 10.92 15.95
N VAL A 5 -16.90 9.69 15.51
CA VAL A 5 -17.15 9.35 14.10
C VAL A 5 -18.68 9.43 13.90
N GLY A 6 -19.11 10.36 13.05
CA GLY A 6 -20.50 10.81 12.98
C GLY A 6 -21.44 9.85 12.24
N GLY A 7 -22.72 9.91 12.64
CA GLY A 7 -23.88 9.61 11.79
C GLY A 7 -24.43 8.18 11.86
N HIS A 8 -25.34 7.96 12.81
CA HIS A 8 -26.14 6.74 13.01
C HIS A 8 -25.37 5.49 13.48
N LEU A 9 -25.63 5.10 14.73
CA LEU A 9 -25.01 4.04 15.55
C LEU A 9 -23.66 4.42 16.18
N GLY A 10 -23.73 4.78 17.46
CA GLY A 10 -22.59 5.28 18.23
C GLY A 10 -21.57 4.21 18.59
N TYR A 11 -20.43 4.24 17.90
CA TYR A 11 -19.17 3.69 18.40
C TYR A 11 -18.28 4.86 18.83
N PHE A 12 -17.91 4.87 20.11
CA PHE A 12 -17.02 5.85 20.72
C PHE A 12 -15.84 5.10 21.31
N GLN A 13 -14.66 5.12 20.65
CA GLN A 13 -13.34 5.30 21.29
C GLN A 13 -12.17 5.30 20.27
N ARG A 14 -12.04 6.32 19.41
CA ARG A 14 -10.76 6.60 18.70
C ARG A 14 -10.11 7.85 19.29
N CYS A 15 -9.21 7.70 20.26
CA CYS A 15 -8.35 8.83 20.67
C CYS A 15 -7.10 8.84 19.79
N VAL A 16 -7.29 9.35 18.58
CA VAL A 16 -6.23 9.78 17.69
C VAL A 16 -6.33 11.29 17.60
N ILE A 17 -5.30 12.01 18.02
CA ILE A 17 -5.23 13.46 17.85
C ILE A 17 -4.27 13.70 16.70
N VAL A 18 -4.84 13.99 15.53
CA VAL A 18 -4.11 14.56 14.41
C VAL A 18 -4.31 16.07 14.45
N SER A 19 -3.22 16.82 14.47
CA SER A 19 -3.23 18.26 14.28
C SER A 19 -2.43 18.58 13.06
N ALA A 20 -3.05 19.23 12.08
CA ALA A 20 -2.41 19.60 10.82
C ALA A 20 -2.35 21.12 10.67
N MET A 21 -1.21 21.62 10.19
CA MET A 21 -1.07 22.98 9.67
C MET A 21 -1.07 22.91 8.15
N ILE A 22 -2.02 23.59 7.51
CA ILE A 22 -2.22 23.55 6.06
C ILE A 22 -1.71 24.87 5.46
N LEU A 23 -0.64 24.77 4.65
CA LEU A 23 -0.15 25.79 3.73
C LEU A 23 -0.10 25.15 2.32
N ASP A 24 0.88 25.51 1.48
CA ASP A 24 1.19 24.75 0.25
C ASP A 24 1.62 23.30 0.56
N HIS A 25 2.09 23.08 1.79
CA HIS A 25 2.47 21.79 2.36
C HIS A 25 1.64 21.51 3.62
N VAL A 26 1.47 20.24 3.95
CA VAL A 26 0.75 19.80 5.16
C VAL A 26 1.75 19.24 6.15
N THR A 27 1.79 19.84 7.33
CA THR A 27 2.57 19.32 8.46
C THR A 27 1.61 18.83 9.53
N SER A 28 1.68 17.54 9.86
CA SER A 28 0.86 16.91 10.89
C SER A 28 1.70 16.37 12.03
N PHE A 29 1.14 16.39 13.24
CA PHE A 29 1.57 15.46 14.28
C PHE A 29 0.38 14.60 14.68
N ALA A 30 0.67 13.35 15.01
CA ALA A 30 -0.31 12.39 15.47
C ALA A 30 0.09 11.79 16.82
N VAL A 31 -0.90 11.66 17.69
CA VAL A 31 -0.77 10.91 18.94
C VAL A 31 -1.98 10.01 19.10
N PHE A 32 -1.73 8.75 19.45
CA PHE A 32 -2.79 7.86 19.90
C PHE A 32 -2.49 7.28 21.28
N ALA A 33 -3.55 6.86 21.97
CA ALA A 33 -3.44 6.05 23.18
C ALA A 33 -4.49 4.94 23.15
N GLN A 34 -4.11 3.78 23.69
CA GLN A 34 -4.99 2.63 23.84
C GLN A 34 -4.62 1.82 25.08
N THR A 35 -5.51 0.92 25.50
CA THR A 35 -5.29 0.03 26.65
C THR A 35 -4.36 -1.14 26.33
N ASN A 36 -4.20 -1.48 25.05
CA ASN A 36 -3.38 -2.59 24.56
C ASN A 36 -1.95 -2.15 24.20
N ALA A 37 -1.07 -3.08 23.87
CA ALA A 37 0.29 -2.75 23.41
C ALA A 37 0.33 -2.57 21.87
N PRO A 38 0.98 -1.50 21.36
CA PRO A 38 1.58 -0.40 22.11
C PRO A 38 0.52 0.52 22.74
N SER A 39 0.74 0.97 23.98
CA SER A 39 -0.26 1.76 24.73
C SER A 39 -0.43 3.20 24.24
N GLY A 40 0.33 3.60 23.23
CA GLY A 40 0.34 4.93 22.65
C GLY A 40 1.65 5.25 21.99
N GLU A 41 1.57 6.17 21.03
CA GLU A 41 2.63 6.57 20.12
C GLU A 41 2.51 8.06 19.82
N PHE A 42 3.64 8.71 19.53
CA PHE A 42 3.70 10.09 19.05
C PHE A 42 4.60 10.12 17.83
N MET A 43 4.12 10.74 16.76
CA MET A 43 4.86 10.88 15.52
C MET A 43 4.55 12.20 14.81
N PHE A 44 5.42 12.56 13.87
CA PHE A 44 5.35 13.79 13.10
C PHE A 44 5.53 13.50 11.62
N GLU A 45 4.72 14.14 10.79
CA GLU A 45 4.64 13.95 9.35
C GLU A 45 4.78 15.28 8.61
N PHE A 46 5.34 15.19 7.41
CA PHE A 46 5.38 16.27 6.44
C PHE A 46 4.95 15.71 5.09
N ASP A 47 3.87 16.24 4.52
CA ASP A 47 3.26 15.76 3.25
C ASP A 47 3.05 14.24 3.20
N GLU A 48 2.50 13.67 4.29
CA GLU A 48 2.23 12.22 4.46
C GLU A 48 3.48 11.33 4.66
N ASP A 49 4.68 11.92 4.65
CA ASP A 49 5.92 11.21 4.97
C ASP A 49 6.27 11.34 6.46
N GLU A 50 6.61 10.21 7.09
CA GLU A 50 7.12 10.18 8.47
C GLU A 50 8.45 10.93 8.57
N MET A 51 8.50 11.95 9.42
CA MET A 51 9.72 12.69 9.73
C MET A 51 10.44 12.09 10.92
N PHE A 52 9.72 11.90 12.02
CA PHE A 52 10.24 11.32 13.25
C PHE A 52 9.13 10.79 14.16
N TYR A 53 9.52 9.92 15.10
CA TYR A 53 8.69 9.51 16.23
C TYR A 53 9.46 9.64 17.55
N VAL A 54 8.73 9.54 18.67
CA VAL A 54 9.34 9.49 20.00
C VAL A 54 9.38 8.06 20.52
N ASP A 55 10.58 7.53 20.67
CA ASP A 55 10.81 6.24 21.32
C ASP A 55 10.69 6.43 22.84
N ARG A 56 9.68 5.79 23.43
CA ARG A 56 9.33 5.97 24.84
C ARG A 56 10.30 5.26 25.78
N ASP A 57 10.89 4.17 25.32
CA ASP A 57 11.76 3.33 26.13
C ASP A 57 13.18 3.91 26.11
N LYS A 58 13.64 4.33 24.93
CA LYS A 58 14.92 5.04 24.77
C LYS A 58 14.88 6.48 25.25
N LYS A 59 13.69 7.09 25.32
CA LYS A 59 13.49 8.51 25.66
C LYS A 59 14.24 9.42 24.69
N GLU A 60 14.04 9.18 23.40
CA GLU A 60 14.74 9.86 22.32
C GLU A 60 13.80 10.14 21.15
N THR A 61 14.14 11.16 20.37
CA THR A 61 13.51 11.44 19.08
C THR A 61 14.23 10.64 18.01
N ILE A 62 13.51 9.75 17.33
CA ILE A 62 14.04 8.91 16.27
C ILE A 62 13.62 9.48 14.92
N TRP A 63 14.60 9.89 14.12
CA TRP A 63 14.38 10.46 12.80
C TRP A 63 14.36 9.37 11.75
N GLN A 64 13.37 9.39 10.86
CA GLN A 64 13.26 8.43 9.77
C GLN A 64 14.46 8.51 8.83
N LEU A 65 14.91 9.73 8.52
CA LEU A 65 16.18 9.99 7.84
C LEU A 65 17.15 10.70 8.78
N SER A 66 18.35 10.14 8.90
CA SER A 66 19.39 10.64 9.81
C SER A 66 19.80 12.10 9.54
N GLU A 67 19.64 12.54 8.30
CA GLU A 67 19.94 13.86 7.78
C GLU A 67 19.02 14.92 8.39
N PHE A 68 17.75 14.58 8.63
CA PHE A 68 16.82 15.47 9.30
C PHE A 68 17.27 15.75 10.74
N GLY A 69 17.74 14.72 11.45
CA GLY A 69 18.29 14.86 12.81
C GLY A 69 19.58 15.68 12.92
N ARG A 70 20.21 16.07 11.80
CA ARG A 70 21.37 16.98 11.79
C ARG A 70 20.97 18.46 11.73
N GLY A 71 19.83 18.77 11.11
CA GLY A 71 19.35 20.14 10.89
C GLY A 71 18.14 20.52 11.74
N LEU A 72 17.39 19.54 12.22
CA LEU A 72 16.18 19.70 13.01
C LEU A 72 16.35 19.02 14.37
N SER A 73 15.62 19.51 15.37
CA SER A 73 15.60 18.95 16.71
C SER A 73 14.19 18.99 17.28
N PHE A 74 13.81 17.92 17.99
CA PHE A 74 12.58 17.87 18.76
C PHE A 74 12.87 17.31 20.14
N ASP A 75 12.36 17.96 21.19
CA ASP A 75 12.46 17.46 22.55
C ASP A 75 11.43 16.34 22.77
N PHE A 76 11.93 15.12 22.96
CA PHE A 76 11.13 13.92 23.17
C PHE A 76 10.13 14.07 24.34
N GLN A 77 10.40 14.93 25.33
CA GLN A 77 9.48 15.23 26.43
C GLN A 77 8.13 15.75 25.94
N GLY A 78 8.11 16.51 24.84
CA GLY A 78 6.89 17.00 24.22
C GLY A 78 5.99 15.85 23.75
N GLY A 79 6.58 14.84 23.11
CA GLY A 79 5.86 13.63 22.68
C GLY A 79 5.36 12.81 23.87
N LEU A 80 6.20 12.58 24.87
CA LEU A 80 5.82 11.84 26.09
C LEU A 80 4.67 12.53 26.84
N THR A 81 4.70 13.85 26.92
CA THR A 81 3.64 14.65 27.56
C THR A 81 2.31 14.53 26.79
N ASN A 82 2.34 14.59 25.46
CA ASN A 82 1.15 14.41 24.63
C ASN A 82 0.56 13.00 24.77
N ILE A 83 1.39 11.96 24.86
CA ILE A 83 0.94 10.58 25.12
C ILE A 83 0.25 10.50 26.49
N ALA A 84 0.85 11.10 27.54
CA ALA A 84 0.25 11.10 28.87
C ALA A 84 -1.10 11.84 28.93
N ILE A 85 -1.20 12.99 28.25
CA ILE A 85 -2.47 13.73 28.12
C ILE A 85 -3.51 12.89 27.36
N THR A 86 -3.11 12.26 26.26
CA THR A 86 -4.01 11.43 25.44
C THR A 86 -4.52 10.22 26.21
N LYS A 87 -3.68 9.61 27.06
CA LYS A 87 -4.10 8.55 27.99
C LYS A 87 -5.13 9.04 29.01
N SER A 88 -4.89 10.18 29.65
CA SER A 88 -5.87 10.78 30.57
C SER A 88 -7.21 11.08 29.86
N ASN A 89 -7.16 11.59 28.63
CA ASN A 89 -8.35 11.81 27.82
C ASN A 89 -9.07 10.50 27.47
N LEU A 90 -8.32 9.43 27.16
CA LEU A 90 -8.87 8.10 26.90
C LEU A 90 -9.62 7.57 28.12
N ASP A 91 -9.07 7.71 29.33
CA ASP A 91 -9.74 7.26 30.57
C ASP A 91 -11.08 7.99 30.76
N ILE A 92 -11.09 9.32 30.62
CA ILE A 92 -12.31 10.15 30.74
C ILE A 92 -13.34 9.77 29.68
N LEU A 93 -12.91 9.55 28.44
CA LEU A 93 -13.82 9.20 27.35
C LEU A 93 -14.37 7.79 27.47
N THR A 94 -13.60 6.86 28.04
CA THR A 94 -14.05 5.47 28.31
C THR A 94 -15.20 5.48 29.31
N GLU A 95 -15.06 6.26 30.39
CA GLU A 95 -16.14 6.44 31.35
C GLU A 95 -17.37 7.10 30.72
N ARG A 96 -17.17 8.18 29.94
CA ARG A 96 -18.26 8.89 29.26
C ARG A 96 -19.01 8.02 28.24
N SER A 97 -18.33 7.09 27.59
CA SER A 97 -18.92 6.18 26.61
C SER A 97 -19.56 4.94 27.26
N ASN A 98 -19.65 4.88 28.60
CA ASN A 98 -20.06 3.67 29.33
C ASN A 98 -19.23 2.44 28.94
N HIS A 99 -17.92 2.61 28.75
CA HIS A 99 -17.00 1.54 28.39
C HIS A 99 -17.31 0.87 27.05
N THR A 100 -17.85 1.63 26.09
CA THR A 100 -18.08 1.13 24.73
C THR A 100 -16.73 0.85 24.06
N GLN A 101 -16.60 -0.34 23.46
CA GLN A 101 -15.43 -0.71 22.66
C GLN A 101 -15.66 -0.34 21.20
N ASP A 102 -14.60 0.11 20.53
CA ASP A 102 -14.64 0.35 19.10
C ASP A 102 -14.51 -0.97 18.33
N SER A 103 -15.06 -1.01 17.12
CA SER A 103 -15.04 -2.20 16.27
C SER A 103 -13.66 -2.37 15.63
N SER A 104 -13.19 -3.61 15.52
CA SER A 104 -11.95 -3.90 14.80
C SER A 104 -12.21 -3.90 13.30
N GLU A 105 -11.38 -3.17 12.57
CA GLU A 105 -11.38 -3.08 11.10
C GLU A 105 -10.22 -3.92 10.55
N PRO A 106 -10.48 -4.92 9.70
CA PRO A 106 -9.43 -5.78 9.15
C PRO A 106 -8.50 -5.01 8.20
N PRO A 107 -7.19 -5.33 8.17
CA PRO A 107 -6.25 -4.73 7.23
C PRO A 107 -6.49 -5.18 5.79
N GLU A 108 -6.20 -4.28 4.86
CA GLU A 108 -5.87 -4.63 3.48
C GLU A 108 -4.34 -4.74 3.37
N VAL A 109 -3.83 -5.80 2.74
CA VAL A 109 -2.38 -6.07 2.71
C VAL A 109 -1.91 -6.17 1.27
N THR A 110 -0.81 -5.48 0.94
CA THR A 110 -0.18 -5.56 -0.38
C THR A 110 1.32 -5.79 -0.21
N VAL A 111 1.89 -6.68 -1.03
CA VAL A 111 3.34 -6.96 -1.04
C VAL A 111 3.92 -6.60 -2.40
N PHE A 112 4.98 -5.79 -2.41
CA PHE A 112 5.64 -5.34 -3.63
C PHE A 112 7.12 -5.03 -3.39
N PRO A 113 7.99 -5.17 -4.41
CA PRO A 113 9.39 -4.78 -4.30
C PRO A 113 9.54 -3.26 -4.38
N LYS A 114 10.56 -2.72 -3.71
CA LYS A 114 10.90 -1.30 -3.74
C LYS A 114 11.34 -0.85 -5.13
N GLU A 115 12.23 -1.62 -5.75
CA GLU A 115 12.78 -1.38 -7.09
C GLU A 115 12.35 -2.50 -8.05
N PRO A 116 12.42 -2.29 -9.39
CA PRO A 116 12.28 -3.37 -10.36
C PRO A 116 13.18 -4.57 -10.01
N VAL A 117 12.65 -5.78 -10.17
CA VAL A 117 13.34 -7.00 -9.73
C VAL A 117 14.41 -7.40 -10.72
N GLU A 118 15.66 -7.47 -10.27
CA GLU A 118 16.78 -8.05 -10.99
C GLU A 118 17.38 -9.20 -10.15
N LEU A 119 17.44 -10.41 -10.72
CA LEU A 119 17.95 -11.59 -10.01
C LEU A 119 19.41 -11.37 -9.57
N GLY A 120 19.71 -11.73 -8.32
CA GLY A 120 21.04 -11.57 -7.74
C GLY A 120 21.41 -10.14 -7.31
N GLN A 121 20.58 -9.12 -7.56
CA GLN A 121 20.82 -7.75 -7.09
C GLN A 121 20.03 -7.44 -5.82
N PRO A 122 20.64 -6.83 -4.78
CA PRO A 122 19.93 -6.48 -3.55
C PRO A 122 18.70 -5.60 -3.80
N ASN A 123 17.59 -5.94 -3.13
CA ASN A 123 16.34 -5.19 -3.18
C ASN A 123 15.65 -5.23 -1.80
N THR A 124 14.48 -4.62 -1.67
CA THR A 124 13.65 -4.62 -0.45
C THR A 124 12.22 -4.97 -0.81
N LEU A 125 11.66 -6.00 -0.17
CA LEU A 125 10.22 -6.24 -0.21
C LEU A 125 9.53 -5.35 0.81
N ILE A 126 8.40 -4.79 0.39
CA ILE A 126 7.55 -3.92 1.19
C ILE A 126 6.22 -4.62 1.37
N CYS A 127 5.82 -4.82 2.61
CA CYS A 127 4.48 -5.22 3.00
C CYS A 127 3.76 -3.99 3.55
N HIS A 128 2.84 -3.45 2.76
CA HIS A 128 1.97 -2.34 3.17
C HIS A 128 0.69 -2.92 3.76
N VAL A 129 0.51 -2.71 5.06
CA VAL A 129 -0.69 -3.08 5.82
C VAL A 129 -1.52 -1.81 5.99
N ASP A 130 -2.70 -1.76 5.42
CA ASP A 130 -3.50 -0.54 5.25
C ASP A 130 -4.90 -0.65 5.89
N ARG A 131 -5.50 0.49 6.23
CA ARG A 131 -6.90 0.66 6.67
C ARG A 131 -7.33 -0.20 7.86
N PHE A 132 -6.43 -0.49 8.79
CA PHE A 132 -6.75 -1.30 9.96
C PHE A 132 -6.99 -0.48 11.23
N PHE A 133 -7.78 -1.04 12.14
CA PHE A 133 -7.96 -0.51 13.49
C PHE A 133 -8.32 -1.67 14.44
N PRO A 134 -7.79 -1.74 15.67
CA PRO A 134 -6.90 -0.79 16.33
C PRO A 134 -5.44 -0.89 15.85
N PRO A 135 -4.54 0.03 16.25
CA PRO A 135 -3.10 -0.03 15.96
C PRO A 135 -2.42 -1.13 16.78
N VAL A 136 -2.78 -2.38 16.51
CA VAL A 136 -2.18 -3.59 17.08
C VAL A 136 -2.01 -4.59 15.95
N LEU A 137 -0.77 -4.95 15.64
CA LEU A 137 -0.44 -5.86 14.55
C LEU A 137 0.68 -6.80 14.98
N ASN A 138 0.65 -8.03 14.46
CA ASN A 138 1.81 -8.91 14.42
C ASN A 138 2.08 -9.25 12.95
N VAL A 139 3.29 -8.93 12.47
CA VAL A 139 3.70 -9.15 11.09
C VAL A 139 4.95 -10.01 11.09
N THR A 140 4.95 -11.07 10.28
CA THR A 140 6.07 -11.99 10.14
C THR A 140 6.38 -12.18 8.67
N TRP A 141 7.65 -11.97 8.30
CA TRP A 141 8.14 -12.38 6.99
C TRP A 141 8.48 -13.86 6.98
N LEU A 142 8.01 -14.56 5.96
CA LEU A 142 8.37 -15.94 5.68
C LEU A 142 9.16 -16.00 4.38
N ARG A 143 10.23 -16.81 4.34
CA ARG A 143 10.92 -17.23 3.12
C ARG A 143 10.82 -18.74 3.02
N ASN A 144 10.24 -19.24 1.94
CA ASN A 144 9.98 -20.68 1.74
C ASN A 144 9.23 -21.31 2.93
N GLY A 145 8.27 -20.58 3.48
CA GLY A 145 7.47 -20.98 4.65
C GLY A 145 8.18 -20.90 6.01
N GLN A 146 9.45 -20.46 6.07
CA GLN A 146 10.21 -20.31 7.32
C GLN A 146 10.31 -18.84 7.75
N PRO A 147 10.15 -18.51 9.05
CA PRO A 147 10.29 -17.14 9.53
C PRO A 147 11.68 -16.55 9.29
N VAL A 148 11.73 -15.29 8.85
CA VAL A 148 12.96 -14.51 8.67
C VAL A 148 12.89 -13.24 9.50
N THR A 149 13.96 -12.94 10.23
CA THR A 149 14.11 -11.73 11.04
C THR A 149 15.29 -10.86 10.62
N GLU A 150 16.26 -11.42 9.89
CA GLU A 150 17.40 -10.66 9.38
C GLU A 150 16.93 -9.73 8.25
N GLY A 151 17.40 -8.47 8.28
CA GLY A 151 17.01 -7.49 7.27
C GLY A 151 15.57 -6.98 7.38
N VAL A 152 14.86 -7.35 8.45
CA VAL A 152 13.49 -6.88 8.72
C VAL A 152 13.53 -5.54 9.45
N SER A 153 12.71 -4.60 8.98
CA SER A 153 12.41 -3.34 9.66
C SER A 153 10.94 -2.95 9.48
N GLU A 154 10.47 -1.95 10.21
CA GLU A 154 9.08 -1.48 10.18
C GLU A 154 9.00 0.02 10.41
N SER A 155 7.94 0.66 9.89
CA SER A 155 7.56 2.02 10.24
C SER A 155 6.83 2.06 11.59
N VAL A 156 6.51 3.25 12.11
CA VAL A 156 5.51 3.39 13.18
C VAL A 156 4.08 3.16 12.66
N PHE A 157 3.05 3.26 13.51
CA PHE A 157 1.66 3.24 13.07
C PHE A 157 1.29 4.62 12.49
N LEU A 158 1.14 4.67 11.17
CA LEU A 158 0.86 5.90 10.46
C LEU A 158 -0.66 6.16 10.45
N PRO A 159 -1.13 7.33 10.87
CA PRO A 159 -2.54 7.69 10.85
C PRO A 159 -3.06 7.87 9.42
N ARG A 160 -4.35 7.59 9.23
CA ARG A 160 -5.09 7.95 8.02
C ARG A 160 -6.14 9.01 8.31
N THR A 161 -6.63 9.65 7.26
CA THR A 161 -7.69 10.67 7.33
C THR A 161 -9.06 10.11 7.77
N ASP A 162 -9.28 8.80 7.63
CA ASP A 162 -10.45 8.06 8.10
C ASP A 162 -10.29 7.51 9.54
N TYR A 163 -9.25 7.95 10.26
CA TYR A 163 -8.92 7.52 11.62
C TYR A 163 -8.57 6.03 11.74
N ASN A 164 -8.32 5.34 10.62
CA ASN A 164 -7.64 4.05 10.62
C ASN A 164 -6.11 4.26 10.60
N PHE A 165 -5.37 3.16 10.58
CA PHE A 165 -3.92 3.18 10.50
C PHE A 165 -3.44 2.45 9.26
N HIS A 166 -2.23 2.80 8.83
CA HIS A 166 -1.42 2.00 7.94
C HIS A 166 0.00 1.85 8.50
N LYS A 167 0.73 0.84 8.03
CA LYS A 167 2.07 0.52 8.50
C LYS A 167 2.84 -0.21 7.40
N PHE A 168 4.14 0.06 7.31
CA PHE A 168 5.03 -0.61 6.39
C PHE A 168 5.94 -1.56 7.14
N HIS A 169 6.08 -2.78 6.61
CA HIS A 169 7.13 -3.72 6.99
C HIS A 169 8.05 -3.95 5.80
N TYR A 170 9.33 -4.03 6.07
CA TYR A 170 10.37 -4.15 5.06
C TYR A 170 11.16 -5.44 5.28
N LEU A 171 11.62 -6.04 4.20
CA LEU A 171 12.57 -7.14 4.21
C LEU A 171 13.63 -6.89 3.13
N THR A 172 14.88 -6.64 3.54
CA THR A 172 15.99 -6.62 2.59
C THR A 172 16.29 -8.05 2.13
N PHE A 173 16.39 -8.25 0.82
CA PHE A 173 16.61 -9.58 0.23
C PHE A 173 17.42 -9.48 -1.06
N VAL A 174 17.89 -10.63 -1.54
CA VAL A 174 18.47 -10.77 -2.88
C VAL A 174 17.51 -11.67 -3.66
N PRO A 175 16.83 -11.17 -4.71
CA PRO A 175 15.86 -11.95 -5.47
C PRO A 175 16.50 -13.19 -6.10
N SER A 176 15.78 -14.31 -5.99
CA SER A 176 16.06 -15.59 -6.63
C SER A 176 14.75 -16.14 -7.18
N ASP A 177 14.84 -16.87 -8.28
CA ASP A 177 13.78 -17.67 -8.91
C ASP A 177 13.40 -18.92 -8.11
N GLU A 178 14.22 -19.32 -7.12
CA GLU A 178 13.95 -20.47 -6.24
C GLU A 178 13.22 -20.09 -4.94
N ASP A 179 13.23 -18.80 -4.59
CA ASP A 179 12.69 -18.31 -3.33
C ASP A 179 11.30 -17.71 -3.48
N VAL A 180 10.43 -18.08 -2.55
CA VAL A 180 9.13 -17.44 -2.36
C VAL A 180 9.06 -16.77 -0.99
N TYR A 181 8.30 -15.68 -0.92
CA TYR A 181 8.16 -14.86 0.27
C TYR A 181 6.69 -14.67 0.62
N ASP A 182 6.37 -14.66 1.91
CA ASP A 182 5.04 -14.32 2.38
C ASP A 182 5.12 -13.26 3.49
N CYS A 183 4.29 -12.23 3.38
CA CYS A 183 3.99 -11.35 4.50
C CYS A 183 2.77 -11.91 5.26
N LYS A 184 3.03 -12.50 6.43
CA LYS A 184 1.98 -12.98 7.34
C LYS A 184 1.55 -11.85 8.27
N VAL A 185 0.26 -11.50 8.26
CA VAL A 185 -0.32 -10.43 9.08
C VAL A 185 -1.42 -11.00 9.99
N GLU A 186 -1.29 -10.73 11.29
CA GLU A 186 -2.28 -11.06 12.31
C GLU A 186 -2.86 -9.77 12.91
N HIS A 187 -4.19 -9.68 12.95
CA HIS A 187 -4.93 -8.52 13.44
C HIS A 187 -6.30 -8.97 13.97
N TRP A 188 -6.89 -8.26 14.93
CA TRP A 188 -8.15 -8.66 15.57
C TRP A 188 -9.38 -8.59 14.65
N GLY A 189 -9.33 -7.79 13.59
CA GLY A 189 -10.34 -7.75 12.55
C GLY A 189 -10.31 -8.96 11.61
N LEU A 190 -9.25 -9.78 11.67
CA LEU A 190 -9.11 -10.99 10.85
C LEU A 190 -9.53 -12.23 11.64
N GLN A 191 -10.30 -13.11 10.99
CA GLN A 191 -10.63 -14.42 11.55
C GLN A 191 -9.42 -15.38 11.51
N GLU A 192 -8.61 -15.27 10.46
CA GLU A 192 -7.38 -16.04 10.25
C GLU A 192 -6.27 -15.12 9.77
N PRO A 193 -4.99 -15.43 10.05
CA PRO A 193 -3.87 -14.63 9.56
C PRO A 193 -3.91 -14.46 8.04
N SER A 194 -3.69 -13.23 7.56
CA SER A 194 -3.54 -12.97 6.13
C SER A 194 -2.13 -13.39 5.69
N LEU A 195 -2.03 -14.17 4.63
CA LEU A 195 -0.76 -14.58 4.02
C LEU A 195 -0.69 -13.98 2.62
N ASN A 196 0.19 -13.00 2.43
CA ASN A 196 0.33 -12.28 1.17
C ASN A 196 1.61 -12.71 0.49
N HIS A 197 1.43 -13.51 -0.55
CA HIS A 197 2.49 -14.18 -1.27
C HIS A 197 3.17 -13.24 -2.27
N TRP A 198 4.48 -13.42 -2.40
CA TRP A 198 5.29 -12.76 -3.41
C TRP A 198 6.39 -13.72 -3.89
N GLU A 199 6.55 -13.77 -5.21
CA GLU A 199 7.63 -14.49 -5.88
C GLU A 199 8.18 -13.60 -7.01
N ALA A 200 9.45 -13.77 -7.35
CA ALA A 200 10.00 -13.10 -8.51
C ALA A 200 9.30 -13.65 -9.75
N GLN A 201 8.48 -12.83 -10.43
CA GLN A 201 7.88 -13.24 -11.68
C GLN A 201 9.01 -13.48 -12.69
N GLU A 202 9.10 -14.69 -13.24
CA GLU A 202 9.92 -14.89 -14.43
C GLU A 202 9.45 -13.89 -15.49
N PRO A 203 10.34 -13.11 -16.13
CA PRO A 203 9.94 -12.33 -17.28
C PRO A 203 9.29 -13.31 -18.24
N VAL A 204 8.00 -13.11 -18.54
CA VAL A 204 7.26 -13.93 -19.49
C VAL A 204 8.16 -14.02 -20.71
N GLN A 205 8.75 -15.18 -20.94
CA GLN A 205 9.53 -15.43 -22.12
C GLN A 205 8.50 -15.46 -23.24
N VAL A 206 8.25 -14.28 -23.81
CA VAL A 206 7.66 -14.15 -25.14
C VAL A 206 8.69 -14.79 -26.04
N THR A 207 8.62 -16.12 -26.14
CA THR A 207 9.54 -16.89 -26.95
C THR A 207 9.51 -16.26 -28.34
N GLU A 208 10.66 -16.11 -29.01
CA GLU A 208 10.71 -15.62 -30.39
C GLU A 208 9.70 -16.36 -31.29
N ALA A 209 9.36 -17.60 -30.93
CA ALA A 209 8.28 -18.39 -31.53
C ALA A 209 6.90 -17.71 -31.49
N THR A 210 6.52 -17.03 -30.41
CA THR A 210 5.24 -16.33 -30.31
C THR A 210 5.21 -15.05 -31.15
N GLU A 211 6.28 -14.27 -31.19
CA GLU A 211 6.37 -13.09 -32.07
C GLU A 211 6.38 -13.49 -33.56
N THR A 212 7.14 -14.52 -33.93
CA THR A 212 7.17 -15.04 -35.31
C THR A 212 5.82 -15.59 -35.76
N VAL A 213 5.10 -16.27 -34.88
CA VAL A 213 3.73 -16.77 -35.17
C VAL A 213 2.75 -15.61 -35.37
N VAL A 214 2.78 -14.59 -34.51
CA VAL A 214 1.90 -13.40 -34.64
C VAL A 214 2.22 -12.65 -35.95
N CYS A 215 3.50 -12.48 -36.28
CA CYS A 215 3.92 -11.81 -37.50
C CYS A 215 3.52 -12.61 -38.76
N ALA A 216 3.71 -13.93 -38.75
CA ALA A 216 3.31 -14.81 -39.85
C ALA A 216 1.79 -14.81 -40.07
N LEU A 217 1.00 -14.89 -38.99
CA LEU A 217 -0.46 -14.81 -39.06
C LEU A 217 -0.92 -13.44 -39.61
N GLY A 218 -0.27 -12.35 -39.16
CA GLY A 218 -0.51 -11.01 -39.68
C GLY A 218 -0.24 -10.90 -41.19
N LEU A 219 0.87 -11.48 -41.67
CA LEU A 219 1.20 -11.50 -43.10
C LEU A 219 0.19 -12.29 -43.93
N VAL A 220 -0.23 -13.47 -43.47
CA VAL A 220 -1.22 -14.29 -44.17
C VAL A 220 -2.56 -13.55 -44.27
N MET A 221 -3.03 -12.96 -43.17
CA MET A 221 -4.27 -12.18 -43.15
C MET A 221 -4.19 -10.95 -44.06
N GLY A 222 -3.05 -10.27 -44.08
CA GLY A 222 -2.80 -9.14 -44.98
C GLY A 222 -2.85 -9.53 -46.46
N LEU A 223 -2.19 -10.64 -46.84
CA LEU A 223 -2.21 -11.15 -48.22
C LEU A 223 -3.63 -11.56 -48.66
N VAL A 224 -4.38 -12.25 -47.79
CA VAL A 224 -5.78 -12.59 -48.06
C VAL A 224 -6.61 -11.32 -48.24
N GLY A 225 -6.43 -10.31 -47.40
CA GLY A 225 -7.10 -9.01 -47.53
C GLY A 225 -6.84 -8.34 -48.88
N ILE A 226 -5.59 -8.33 -49.36
CA ILE A 226 -5.21 -7.77 -50.66
C ILE A 226 -5.87 -8.53 -51.82
N ILE A 227 -5.85 -9.86 -51.78
CA ILE A 227 -6.47 -10.69 -52.82
C ILE A 227 -7.99 -10.45 -52.86
N THR A 228 -8.64 -10.49 -51.70
CA THR A 228 -10.09 -10.25 -51.63
C THR A 228 -10.45 -8.84 -52.09
N GLY A 229 -9.69 -7.83 -51.65
CA GLY A 229 -9.89 -6.43 -52.05
C GLY A 229 -9.71 -6.21 -53.55
N THR A 230 -8.65 -6.75 -54.15
CA THR A 230 -8.42 -6.64 -55.61
C THR A 230 -9.51 -7.33 -56.43
N VAL A 231 -10.03 -8.48 -55.98
CA VAL A 231 -11.17 -9.17 -56.62
C VAL A 231 -12.45 -8.32 -56.53
N LEU A 232 -12.73 -7.73 -55.37
CA LEU A 232 -13.90 -6.86 -55.18
C LEU A 232 -13.82 -5.59 -56.06
N ILE A 233 -12.65 -4.95 -56.11
CA ILE A 233 -12.42 -3.77 -56.96
C ILE A 233 -12.56 -4.12 -58.44
N THR A 234 -11.97 -5.22 -58.90
CA THR A 234 -12.10 -5.64 -60.31
C THR A 234 -13.53 -6.03 -60.67
N ARG A 235 -14.27 -6.68 -59.77
CA ARG A 235 -15.71 -6.95 -59.96
C ARG A 235 -16.52 -5.65 -60.03
N ALA A 236 -16.27 -4.69 -59.15
CA ALA A 236 -16.94 -3.39 -59.16
C ALA A 236 -16.65 -2.60 -60.44
N LEU A 237 -15.39 -2.58 -60.88
CA LEU A 237 -14.98 -1.91 -62.13
C LEU A 237 -15.54 -2.59 -63.38
N ARG A 238 -15.68 -3.93 -63.39
CA ARG A 238 -16.34 -4.67 -64.48
C ARG A 238 -17.85 -4.44 -64.49
N SER A 239 -18.49 -4.37 -63.31
CA SER A 239 -19.91 -4.05 -63.17
C SER A 239 -20.23 -2.60 -63.58
N SER A 240 -19.31 -1.66 -63.34
CA SER A 240 -19.46 -0.25 -63.76
C SER A 240 -19.21 -0.04 -65.26
N ARG A 241 -18.62 -1.01 -65.96
CA ARG A 241 -18.37 -0.97 -67.41
C ARG A 241 -19.44 -1.69 -68.23
N ASP A 242 -20.53 -2.16 -67.62
CA ASP A 242 -21.68 -2.69 -68.37
C ASP A 242 -22.45 -1.53 -69.05
N PRO A 243 -22.47 -1.41 -70.40
CA PRO A 243 -23.05 -0.27 -71.11
C PRO A 243 -24.59 -0.17 -71.07
N ARG A 244 -25.30 -0.99 -70.29
CA ARG A 244 -26.78 -1.02 -70.27
C ARG A 244 -27.45 -0.12 -69.22
N ALA A 245 -26.69 0.66 -68.45
CA ALA A 245 -27.24 1.57 -67.43
C ALA A 245 -27.34 3.05 -67.86
N GLN A 246 -27.35 3.35 -69.16
CA GLN A 246 -27.80 4.65 -69.68
C GLN A 246 -29.18 4.49 -70.33
N GLY A 247 -30.21 4.88 -69.58
CA GLY A 247 -31.59 4.94 -70.08
C GLY A 247 -31.74 6.00 -71.18
N PRO A 248 -32.71 5.84 -72.09
CA PRO A 248 -32.87 6.73 -73.25
C PRO A 248 -33.50 8.07 -72.85
N LEU A 249 -33.07 9.15 -73.53
CA LEU A 249 -33.83 10.41 -73.67
C LEU A 249 -34.95 10.22 -74.70
#